data_AF-L9ZC90-F1
#
_entry.id   AF-L9ZC90-F1
#
_cell.length_a   1.000
_cell.length_b   1.000
_cell.length_c   1.000
_cell.angle_alpha   90.00
_cell.angle_beta   90.00
_cell.angle_gamma   90.00
#
_symmetry.space_group_name_H-M   'P 1'
#
loop_
_entity.id
_entity.type
_entity.pdbx_description
1 polymer ?
#
loop_
_entity_poly.entity_id
_entity_poly.type
_entity_poly.pdbx_seq_one_letter_code
_entity_poly.pdbx_strand_id
1 'polypeptide(L)'
;MSEFDAVESLLERWRGRVDELEGRPEEIREEQDSFYKGSWDAARERAEPELKRKAIQGCVEDLEESSEPEEFLESLADWRKEADELDKRILDSNEWFRSHITRLQLEECIEEFEEAFPDSYFEECRSCGSQKNPVLDERYGKGFRWECPECPAL
;
A
#
# COMPACT_ATOMS: atom_id res chain seq x y z
N MET A 1 17.43 -8.86 13.60
CA MET A 1 16.35 -9.30 12.71
C MET A 1 16.89 -9.13 11.32
N SER A 2 16.88 -10.19 10.50
CA SER A 2 17.26 -10.04 9.10
C SER A 2 16.13 -9.36 8.32
N GLU A 3 16.45 -8.84 7.15
CA GLU A 3 15.53 -8.24 6.19
C GLU A 3 14.39 -9.20 5.87
N PHE A 4 14.73 -10.48 5.63
CA PHE A 4 13.77 -11.53 5.33
C PHE A 4 12.87 -11.86 6.51
N ASP A 5 13.39 -11.87 7.75
CA ASP A 5 12.56 -12.08 8.94
C ASP A 5 11.52 -10.95 9.10
N ALA A 6 11.89 -9.71 8.76
CA ALA A 6 11.01 -8.55 8.80
C ALA A 6 9.87 -8.69 7.77
N VAL A 7 10.22 -9.07 6.52
CA VAL A 7 9.26 -9.35 5.45
C VAL A 7 8.33 -10.50 5.81
N GLU A 8 8.85 -11.62 6.31
CA GLU A 8 8.02 -12.76 6.70
C GLU A 8 7.01 -12.39 7.78
N SER A 9 7.43 -11.63 8.79
CA SER A 9 6.56 -11.14 9.86
C SER A 9 5.50 -10.16 9.35
N LEU A 10 5.85 -9.31 8.39
CA LEU A 10 4.95 -8.37 7.73
C LEU A 10 3.90 -9.12 6.89
N LEU A 11 4.35 -10.07 6.07
CA LEU A 11 3.50 -10.94 5.26
C LEU A 11 2.50 -11.74 6.11
N GLU A 12 2.93 -12.30 7.25
CA GLU A 12 2.03 -13.02 8.15
C GLU A 12 0.90 -12.12 8.66
N ARG A 13 1.21 -10.89 9.11
CA ARG A 13 0.18 -9.91 9.51
C ARG A 13 -0.75 -9.56 8.36
N TRP A 14 -0.21 -9.27 7.18
CA TRP A 14 -0.99 -8.82 6.03
C TRP A 14 -1.93 -9.91 5.52
N ARG A 15 -1.46 -11.16 5.43
CA ARG A 15 -2.30 -12.32 5.11
C ARG A 15 -3.42 -12.48 6.13
N GLY A 16 -3.11 -12.32 7.42
CA GLY A 16 -4.14 -12.31 8.48
C GLY A 16 -5.23 -11.26 8.25
N ARG A 17 -4.86 -10.02 7.89
CA ARG A 17 -5.83 -8.96 7.54
C ARG A 17 -6.63 -9.28 6.28
N VAL A 18 -6.00 -9.86 5.26
CA VAL A 18 -6.69 -10.31 4.03
C VAL A 18 -7.76 -11.35 4.35
N ASP A 19 -7.43 -12.33 5.19
CA ASP A 19 -8.36 -13.37 5.65
C ASP A 19 -9.52 -12.77 6.46
N GLU A 20 -9.22 -11.84 7.38
CA GLU A 20 -10.24 -11.13 8.17
C GLU A 20 -11.22 -10.35 7.30
N LEU A 21 -10.77 -9.80 6.17
CA LEU A 21 -11.59 -8.98 5.27
C LEU A 21 -12.45 -9.80 4.29
N GLU A 22 -12.12 -11.07 4.03
CA GLU A 22 -12.78 -11.89 3.02
C GLU A 22 -14.29 -12.07 3.24
N GLY A 23 -14.73 -12.27 4.49
CA GLY A 23 -16.14 -12.47 4.83
C GLY A 23 -16.92 -11.21 5.25
N ARG A 24 -16.23 -10.07 5.38
CA ARG A 24 -16.83 -8.82 5.90
C ARG A 24 -17.95 -8.26 5.01
N PRO A 25 -17.86 -8.28 3.66
CA PRO A 25 -18.95 -7.79 2.81
C PRO A 25 -20.29 -8.49 3.07
N GLU A 26 -20.25 -9.81 3.27
CA GLU A 26 -21.41 -10.64 3.59
C GLU A 26 -21.97 -10.32 4.98
N GLU A 27 -21.13 -10.22 6.00
CA GLU A 27 -21.54 -9.84 7.37
C GLU A 27 -22.25 -8.49 7.37
N ILE A 28 -21.64 -7.47 6.76
CA ILE A 28 -22.24 -6.13 6.65
C ILE A 28 -23.59 -6.21 5.94
N ARG A 29 -23.71 -7.03 4.88
CA ARG A 29 -24.96 -7.20 4.15
C ARG A 29 -26.07 -7.82 5.01
N GLU A 30 -25.73 -8.69 5.95
CA GLU A 30 -26.69 -9.32 6.87
C GLU A 30 -27.12 -8.37 8.00
N GLU A 31 -26.19 -7.54 8.48
CA GLU A 31 -26.44 -6.53 9.52
C GLU A 31 -27.23 -5.31 9.02
N GLN A 32 -27.15 -5.01 7.72
CA GLN A 32 -27.83 -3.86 7.12
C GLN A 32 -29.36 -3.98 7.18
N ASP A 33 -29.99 -2.93 7.71
CA ASP A 33 -31.45 -2.78 7.72
C ASP A 33 -32.03 -2.87 6.30
N SER A 34 -33.14 -3.59 6.17
CA SER A 34 -33.79 -3.84 4.88
C SER A 34 -34.19 -2.58 4.10
N PHE A 35 -34.51 -1.46 4.78
CA PHE A 35 -34.80 -0.16 4.16
C PHE A 35 -33.52 0.57 3.72
N TYR A 36 -32.40 0.35 4.40
CA TYR A 36 -31.11 0.99 4.11
C TYR A 36 -30.30 0.26 3.04
N LYS A 37 -30.49 -1.06 2.91
CA LYS A 37 -29.74 -1.99 2.04
C LYS A 37 -29.69 -1.61 0.55
N GLY A 38 -30.67 -0.82 0.08
CA GLY A 38 -30.75 -0.32 -1.29
C GLY A 38 -30.07 1.04 -1.53
N SER A 39 -29.53 1.67 -0.50
CA SER A 39 -28.86 2.97 -0.62
C SER A 39 -27.46 2.84 -1.23
N TRP A 40 -26.97 3.95 -1.79
CA TRP A 40 -25.59 4.05 -2.29
C TRP A 40 -24.56 3.90 -1.16
N ASP A 41 -24.85 4.46 0.01
CA ASP A 41 -23.97 4.38 1.17
C ASP A 41 -23.85 2.93 1.68
N ALA A 42 -24.97 2.20 1.74
CA ALA A 42 -24.98 0.78 2.07
C ALA A 42 -24.21 -0.07 1.06
N ALA A 43 -24.21 0.31 -0.22
CA ALA A 43 -23.42 -0.37 -1.24
C ALA A 43 -21.92 -0.09 -1.09
N ARG A 44 -21.53 1.14 -0.71
CA ARG A 44 -20.12 1.49 -0.44
C ARG A 44 -19.58 0.78 0.79
N GLU A 45 -20.35 0.75 1.87
CA GLU A 45 -19.99 0.06 3.11
C GLU A 45 -19.70 -1.43 2.85
N ARG A 46 -20.50 -2.09 1.99
CA ARG A 46 -20.27 -3.49 1.59
C ARG A 46 -19.06 -3.66 0.68
N ALA A 47 -18.75 -2.67 -0.16
CA ALA A 47 -17.64 -2.74 -1.11
C ALA A 47 -16.29 -2.39 -0.47
N GLU A 48 -16.28 -1.58 0.59
CA GLU A 48 -15.06 -1.11 1.24
C GLU A 48 -14.13 -2.25 1.69
N PRO A 49 -14.59 -3.31 2.38
CA PRO A 49 -13.71 -4.39 2.81
C PRO A 49 -13.05 -5.12 1.64
N GLU A 50 -13.78 -5.32 0.53
CA GLU A 50 -13.23 -5.98 -0.66
C GLU A 50 -12.16 -5.11 -1.33
N LEU A 51 -12.36 -3.79 -1.37
CA LEU A 51 -11.35 -2.86 -1.90
C LEU A 51 -10.10 -2.86 -1.04
N LYS A 52 -10.25 -2.84 0.29
CA LYS A 52 -9.13 -2.92 1.21
C LYS A 52 -8.36 -4.23 1.06
N ARG A 53 -9.09 -5.34 1.04
CA ARG A 53 -8.52 -6.68 0.84
C ARG A 53 -7.67 -6.74 -0.42
N LYS A 54 -8.17 -6.25 -1.55
CA LYS A 54 -7.44 -6.26 -2.83
C LYS A 54 -6.16 -5.45 -2.78
N ALA A 55 -6.18 -4.28 -2.15
CA ALA A 55 -4.98 -3.44 -2.04
C ALA A 55 -3.90 -4.12 -1.17
N ILE A 56 -4.29 -4.66 -0.02
CA ILE A 56 -3.35 -5.38 0.86
C ILE A 56 -2.83 -6.65 0.17
N GLN A 57 -3.70 -7.38 -0.53
CA GLN A 57 -3.32 -8.57 -1.28
C GLN A 57 -2.29 -8.25 -2.37
N GLY A 58 -2.42 -7.13 -3.08
CA GLY A 58 -1.41 -6.68 -4.05
C GLY A 58 -0.03 -6.49 -3.38
N CYS A 59 0.01 -5.83 -2.22
CA CYS A 59 1.26 -5.65 -1.47
C CYS A 59 1.86 -6.99 -1.00
N VAL A 60 1.02 -7.96 -0.62
CA VAL A 60 1.45 -9.33 -0.28
C VAL A 60 2.07 -10.02 -1.49
N GLU A 61 1.38 -9.98 -2.64
CA GLU A 61 1.84 -10.62 -3.88
C GLU A 61 3.19 -10.04 -4.32
N ASP A 62 3.35 -8.71 -4.30
CA ASP A 62 4.60 -8.04 -4.69
C ASP A 62 5.80 -8.46 -3.83
N LEU A 63 5.60 -8.60 -2.51
CA LEU A 63 6.67 -9.07 -1.60
C LEU A 63 6.93 -10.58 -1.70
N GLU A 64 5.92 -11.39 -2.01
CA GLU A 64 6.09 -12.84 -2.22
C GLU A 64 6.83 -13.16 -3.53
N GLU A 65 6.63 -12.33 -4.56
CA GLU A 65 7.35 -12.44 -5.84
C GLU A 65 8.81 -11.96 -5.73
N SER A 66 9.11 -11.16 -4.71
CA SER A 66 10.45 -10.62 -4.44
C SER A 66 11.33 -11.65 -3.73
N SER A 67 12.57 -11.77 -4.21
CA SER A 67 13.57 -12.76 -3.78
C SER A 67 14.85 -12.14 -3.23
N GLU A 68 15.09 -10.86 -3.53
CA GLU A 68 16.26 -10.11 -3.09
C GLU A 68 15.86 -8.85 -2.29
N PRO A 69 16.68 -8.41 -1.32
CA PRO A 69 16.46 -7.19 -0.55
C PRO A 69 16.10 -5.95 -1.40
N GLU A 70 16.78 -5.79 -2.53
CA GLU A 70 16.59 -4.69 -3.47
C GLU A 70 15.23 -4.74 -4.18
N GLU A 71 14.66 -5.92 -4.38
CA GLU A 71 13.33 -6.09 -5.00
C GLU A 71 12.23 -5.61 -4.04
N PHE A 72 12.38 -5.80 -2.72
CA PHE A 72 11.45 -5.23 -1.74
C PHE A 72 11.42 -3.70 -1.78
N LEU A 73 12.58 -3.06 -2.00
CA LEU A 73 12.67 -1.60 -2.15
C LEU A 73 12.11 -1.11 -3.48
N GLU A 74 12.16 -1.94 -4.52
CA GLU A 74 11.49 -1.68 -5.79
C GLU A 74 9.97 -1.71 -5.61
N SER A 75 9.41 -2.74 -4.93
CA SER A 75 7.98 -2.79 -4.58
C SER A 75 7.55 -1.56 -3.76
N LEU A 76 8.35 -1.15 -2.77
CA LEU A 76 8.07 0.05 -1.98
C LEU A 76 8.03 1.31 -2.87
N ALA A 77 8.94 1.42 -3.84
CA ALA A 77 8.96 2.54 -4.78
C ALA A 77 7.74 2.52 -5.73
N ASP A 78 7.32 1.34 -6.18
CA ASP A 78 6.10 1.14 -6.97
C ASP A 78 4.86 1.58 -6.21
N TRP A 79 4.67 1.12 -4.97
CA TRP A 79 3.54 1.49 -4.13
C TRP A 79 3.48 3.00 -3.89
N ARG A 80 4.63 3.63 -3.60
CA ARG A 80 4.72 5.08 -3.42
C ARG A 80 4.28 5.84 -4.68
N LYS A 81 4.70 5.38 -5.85
CA LYS A 81 4.30 5.98 -7.12
C LYS A 81 2.80 5.78 -7.39
N GLU A 82 2.29 4.58 -7.17
CA GLU A 82 0.86 4.27 -7.35
C GLU A 82 0.01 5.13 -6.41
N ALA A 83 0.34 5.18 -5.13
CA ALA A 83 -0.37 5.98 -4.14
C ALA A 83 -0.38 7.48 -4.50
N ASP A 84 0.74 8.02 -5.00
CA ASP A 84 0.80 9.41 -5.45
C ASP A 84 -0.09 9.65 -6.69
N GLU A 85 -0.20 8.70 -7.60
CA GLU A 85 -1.04 8.82 -8.80
C GLU A 85 -2.54 8.62 -8.53
N LEU A 86 -2.91 7.86 -7.50
CA LEU A 86 -4.30 7.68 -7.11
C LEU A 86 -4.97 8.99 -6.69
N ASP A 87 -6.29 9.05 -6.91
CA ASP A 87 -7.18 10.20 -6.68
C ASP A 87 -6.93 11.42 -7.59
N LYS A 88 -5.84 11.44 -8.38
CA LYS A 88 -5.56 12.55 -9.27
C LYS A 88 -6.63 12.64 -10.37
N ARG A 89 -7.31 13.79 -10.40
CA ARG A 89 -8.23 14.22 -11.50
C ARG A 89 -9.48 13.35 -11.67
N ILE A 90 -9.93 12.67 -10.62
CA ILE A 90 -11.17 11.87 -10.66
C ILE A 90 -12.38 12.76 -10.31
N LEU A 91 -13.37 12.79 -11.22
CA LEU A 91 -14.62 13.53 -11.03
C LEU A 91 -15.81 12.63 -10.65
N ASP A 92 -15.74 11.33 -10.95
CA ASP A 92 -16.79 10.38 -10.59
C ASP A 92 -16.65 9.95 -9.13
N SER A 93 -17.73 10.06 -8.35
CA SER A 93 -17.68 9.80 -6.91
C SER A 93 -17.42 8.33 -6.57
N ASN A 94 -17.80 7.38 -7.43
CA ASN A 94 -17.58 5.95 -7.18
C ASN A 94 -16.17 5.53 -7.59
N GLU A 95 -15.66 6.07 -8.69
CA GLU A 95 -14.26 5.93 -9.08
C GLU A 95 -13.36 6.55 -8.01
N TRP A 96 -13.70 7.75 -7.52
CA TRP A 96 -12.97 8.40 -6.44
C TRP A 96 -13.01 7.56 -5.18
N PHE A 97 -14.18 7.03 -4.77
CA PHE A 97 -14.28 6.16 -3.59
C PHE A 97 -13.35 4.94 -3.70
N ARG A 98 -13.35 4.24 -4.85
CA ARG A 98 -12.48 3.07 -5.04
C ARG A 98 -11.00 3.46 -4.97
N SER A 99 -10.62 4.47 -5.74
CA SER A 99 -9.26 5.00 -5.79
C SER A 99 -8.79 5.45 -4.40
N HIS A 100 -9.65 6.11 -3.65
CA HIS A 100 -9.33 6.65 -2.34
C HIS A 100 -9.08 5.55 -1.31
N ILE A 101 -9.94 4.53 -1.28
CA ILE A 101 -9.74 3.38 -0.39
C ILE A 101 -8.46 2.62 -0.77
N THR A 102 -8.21 2.40 -2.06
CA THR A 102 -6.95 1.77 -2.49
C THR A 102 -5.74 2.59 -2.06
N ARG A 103 -5.76 3.91 -2.24
CA ARG A 103 -4.65 4.80 -1.84
C ARG A 103 -4.35 4.70 -0.35
N LEU A 104 -5.39 4.80 0.49
CA LEU A 104 -5.22 4.72 1.95
C LEU A 104 -4.59 3.40 2.39
N GLN A 105 -4.93 2.29 1.72
CA GLN A 105 -4.38 0.99 2.07
C GLN A 105 -2.96 0.80 1.54
N LEU A 106 -2.62 1.35 0.38
CA LEU A 106 -1.24 1.41 -0.08
C LEU A 106 -0.39 2.27 0.86
N GLU A 107 -0.88 3.44 1.29
CA GLU A 107 -0.21 4.30 2.28
C GLU A 107 0.03 3.55 3.60
N GLU A 108 -0.93 2.78 4.09
CA GLU A 108 -0.78 1.94 5.29
C GLU A 108 0.25 0.81 5.08
N CYS A 109 0.26 0.16 3.91
CA CYS A 109 1.26 -0.87 3.61
C CYS A 109 2.68 -0.27 3.52
N ILE A 110 2.83 0.92 2.93
CA ILE A 110 4.08 1.68 2.89
C ILE A 110 4.57 1.99 4.31
N GLU A 111 3.71 2.54 5.17
CA GLU A 111 4.06 2.89 6.55
C GLU A 111 4.49 1.66 7.34
N GLU A 112 3.70 0.58 7.30
CA GLU A 112 4.03 -0.65 8.03
C GLU A 112 5.28 -1.36 7.51
N PHE A 113 5.55 -1.25 6.20
CA PHE A 113 6.81 -1.71 5.63
C PHE A 113 7.96 -0.89 6.21
N GLU A 114 7.89 0.44 6.19
CA GLU A 114 8.97 1.28 6.69
C GLU A 114 9.22 1.10 8.20
N GLU A 115 8.16 0.88 8.98
CA GLU A 115 8.28 0.58 10.41
C GLU A 115 8.89 -0.80 10.72
N ALA A 116 8.60 -1.81 9.88
CA ALA A 116 9.08 -3.17 10.10
C ALA A 116 10.58 -3.33 9.78
N PHE A 117 11.11 -2.47 8.91
CA PHE A 117 12.48 -2.57 8.41
C PHE A 117 13.45 -1.72 9.24
N PRO A 118 14.71 -2.17 9.42
CA PRO A 118 15.69 -1.42 10.16
C PRO A 118 16.12 -0.14 9.41
N ASP A 119 16.39 0.95 10.13
CA ASP A 119 16.87 2.22 9.53
C ASP A 119 18.08 2.05 8.59
N SER A 120 18.92 1.04 8.84
CA SER A 120 20.08 0.71 7.99
C SER A 120 19.72 0.30 6.57
N TYR A 121 18.45 -0.01 6.32
CA TYR A 121 17.92 -0.40 5.02
C TYR A 121 17.66 0.80 4.11
N PHE A 122 17.55 1.98 4.70
CA PHE A 122 17.32 3.22 3.99
C PHE A 122 18.59 4.05 3.92
N GLU A 123 18.79 4.73 2.79
CA GLU A 123 19.90 5.67 2.68
C GLU A 123 19.62 6.97 3.44
N GLU A 124 20.59 7.47 4.18
CA GLU A 124 20.52 8.83 4.74
C GLU A 124 21.01 9.88 3.73
N CYS A 125 20.33 11.01 3.69
CA CYS A 125 20.75 12.16 2.93
C CYS A 125 21.97 12.81 3.57
N ARG A 126 23.09 12.84 2.84
CA ARG A 126 24.33 13.47 3.32
C ARG A 126 24.22 14.99 3.54
N SER A 127 23.21 15.63 2.95
CA SER A 127 23.03 17.09 3.03
C SER A 127 22.27 17.51 4.29
N CYS A 128 21.13 16.86 4.58
CA CYS A 128 20.25 17.24 5.67
C CYS A 128 20.10 16.18 6.77
N GLY A 129 20.65 14.97 6.59
CA GLY A 129 20.51 13.85 7.52
C GLY A 129 19.16 13.13 7.47
N SER A 130 18.22 13.57 6.64
CA SER A 130 16.92 12.90 6.49
C SER A 130 17.05 11.56 5.78
N GLN A 131 16.17 10.60 6.11
CA GLN A 131 16.01 9.37 5.36
C GLN A 131 15.61 9.68 3.91
N LYS A 132 16.24 8.98 2.95
CA LYS A 132 15.87 9.01 1.54
C LYS A 132 14.83 7.92 1.27
N ASN A 133 13.99 8.19 0.27
CA ASN A 133 12.98 7.26 -0.18
C ASN A 133 13.43 6.61 -1.49
N PRO A 134 13.17 5.31 -1.69
CA PRO A 134 13.33 4.71 -3.00
C PRO A 134 12.24 5.23 -3.94
N VAL A 135 12.62 5.58 -5.16
CA VAL A 135 11.72 6.04 -6.22
C VAL A 135 12.09 5.29 -7.49
N LEU A 136 11.09 4.83 -8.26
CA LEU A 136 11.33 4.04 -9.46
C LEU A 136 12.28 4.75 -10.44
N ASP A 137 13.24 4.00 -10.97
CA ASP A 137 14.10 4.50 -12.04
C ASP A 137 13.50 4.19 -13.42
N GLU A 138 12.75 5.15 -13.94
CA GLU A 138 12.11 5.04 -15.26
C GLU A 138 13.11 4.91 -16.44
N ARG A 139 14.41 5.13 -16.23
CA ARG A 139 15.42 5.08 -17.31
C ARG A 139 15.76 3.66 -17.74
N TYR A 140 15.65 2.69 -16.84
CA TYR A 140 16.09 1.31 -17.08
C TYR A 140 14.94 0.28 -16.97
N GLY A 141 13.74 0.72 -16.58
CA GLY A 141 12.54 -0.12 -16.51
C GLY A 141 12.54 -1.17 -15.40
N LYS A 142 13.60 -1.19 -14.59
CA LYS A 142 13.75 -1.95 -13.34
C LYS A 142 14.64 -1.19 -12.37
N GLY A 143 14.38 -1.40 -11.09
CA GLY A 143 15.11 -0.82 -9.98
C GLY A 143 14.63 0.57 -9.58
N PHE A 144 15.28 1.10 -8.56
CA PHE A 144 14.94 2.37 -7.94
C PHE A 144 16.20 3.25 -7.76
N ARG A 145 15.96 4.53 -7.52
CA ARG A 145 16.97 5.51 -7.10
C ARG A 145 16.58 6.10 -5.76
N TRP A 146 17.58 6.49 -4.99
CA TRP A 146 17.36 7.17 -3.72
C TRP A 146 17.13 8.66 -3.91
N GLU A 147 16.02 9.17 -3.38
CA GLU A 147 15.68 10.60 -3.39
C GLU A 147 15.48 11.14 -1.98
N CYS A 148 16.04 12.32 -1.72
CA CYS A 148 15.80 13.01 -0.45
C CYS A 148 14.54 13.86 -0.58
N PRO A 149 13.47 13.59 0.20
CA PRO A 149 12.25 14.41 0.14
C PRO A 149 12.52 15.86 0.56
N GLU A 150 13.45 16.06 1.49
CA GLU A 150 13.83 17.40 2.01
C GLU A 150 14.84 18.15 1.13
N CYS A 151 15.43 17.49 0.13
CA CYS A 151 16.45 18.08 -0.74
C CYS A 151 16.21 17.65 -2.19
N PRO A 152 15.08 18.06 -2.81
CA PRO A 152 14.83 17.78 -4.21
C PRO A 152 15.96 18.38 -5.05
N ALA A 153 16.53 17.58 -5.94
CA ALA A 153 17.54 18.07 -6.88
C ALA A 153 16.94 19.22 -7.70
N LEU A 154 17.53 20.42 -7.56
CA LEU A 154 17.21 21.60 -8.39
C LEU A 154 17.56 21.37 -9.85
#